data_AF-A0A517NID0-F1
#
_entry.id   AF-A0A517NID0-F1
#
_cell.length_a   1.000
_cell.length_b   1.000
_cell.length_c   1.000
_cell.angle_alpha   90.00
_cell.angle_beta   90.00
_cell.angle_gamma   90.00
#
_symmetry.space_group_name_H-M   'P 1'
#
loop_
_entity.id
_entity.type
_entity.pdbx_description
1 polymer ?
#
loop_
_entity_poly.entity_id
_entity_poly.type
_entity_poly.pdbx_seq_one_letter_code
_entity_poly.pdbx_strand_id
1 'polypeptide(L)'
;MRTPKTIAVDADEILRRRDSMAEFLAEEMAVDRMIRGKQQRAQLRERLSVSMTPRETDAAMRVRTRCMDLLLFAVAYNSRVWVEGGRVAIAGTNSAKYLRALEPLNQRFKGQSRSLAAYYFDKVFPEVKQ
;
A
#
# COMPACT_ATOMS: atom_id res chain seq x y z
N MET A 1 -61.55 -3.02 10.61
CA MET A 1 -60.20 -3.58 10.42
C MET A 1 -59.43 -2.65 9.49
N ARG A 2 -58.32 -2.04 9.94
CA ARG A 2 -57.41 -1.28 9.05
C ARG A 2 -56.46 -2.28 8.40
N THR A 3 -56.55 -2.46 7.10
CA THR A 3 -55.58 -3.23 6.30
C THR A 3 -54.19 -2.58 6.45
N PRO A 4 -53.12 -3.36 6.66
CA PRO A 4 -51.77 -2.81 6.66
C PRO A 4 -51.50 -2.22 5.26
N LYS A 5 -51.10 -0.95 5.20
CA LYS A 5 -50.58 -0.37 3.96
C LYS A 5 -49.28 -1.10 3.63
N THR A 6 -49.29 -1.90 2.57
CA THR A 6 -48.06 -2.38 1.94
C THR A 6 -47.29 -1.14 1.47
N ILE A 7 -46.19 -0.82 2.15
CA ILE A 7 -45.26 0.20 1.67
C ILE A 7 -44.58 -0.44 0.45
N ALA A 8 -44.97 -0.01 -0.75
CA ALA A 8 -44.23 -0.32 -1.95
C ALA A 8 -42.89 0.42 -1.84
N VAL A 9 -41.90 -0.22 -1.23
CA VAL A 9 -40.55 0.31 -1.20
C VAL A 9 -40.01 0.12 -2.61
N ASP A 10 -39.82 1.23 -3.30
CA ASP A 10 -39.25 1.28 -4.63
C ASP A 10 -37.89 0.57 -4.63
N ALA A 11 -37.76 -0.50 -5.41
CA ALA A 11 -36.54 -1.30 -5.49
C ALA A 11 -35.33 -0.43 -5.90
N ASP A 12 -35.57 0.62 -6.69
CA ASP A 12 -34.55 1.57 -7.14
C ASP A 12 -34.10 2.50 -6.00
N GLU A 13 -34.95 2.76 -5.00
CA GLU A 13 -34.58 3.50 -3.80
C GLU A 13 -33.73 2.64 -2.85
N ILE A 14 -34.04 1.35 -2.74
CA ILE A 14 -33.22 0.39 -1.96
C ILE A 14 -31.83 0.25 -2.57
N LEU A 15 -31.75 0.10 -3.90
CA LEU A 15 -30.47 0.00 -4.61
C LEU A 15 -29.62 1.27 -4.44
N ARG A 16 -30.22 2.46 -4.62
CA ARG A 16 -29.52 3.73 -4.38
C ARG A 16 -28.99 3.87 -2.95
N ARG A 17 -29.81 3.53 -1.94
CA ARG A 17 -29.37 3.56 -0.53
C ARG A 17 -28.23 2.58 -0.26
N ARG A 18 -28.27 1.38 -0.85
CA ARG A 18 -27.20 0.39 -0.75
C ARG A 18 -25.90 0.92 -1.35
N ASP A 19 -25.94 1.52 -2.53
CA ASP A 19 -24.76 2.07 -3.19
C ASP A 19 -24.16 3.23 -2.38
N SER A 20 -25.00 4.16 -1.89
CA SER A 20 -24.55 5.23 -0.99
C SER A 20 -23.96 4.71 0.33
N MET A 21 -24.51 3.62 0.89
CA MET A 21 -23.93 2.98 2.08
C MET A 21 -22.58 2.33 1.77
N ALA A 22 -22.43 1.70 0.60
CA ALA A 22 -21.17 1.11 0.18
C ALA A 22 -20.07 2.17 -0.04
N GLU A 23 -20.42 3.31 -0.63
CA GLU A 23 -19.53 4.47 -0.77
C GLU A 23 -19.10 5.02 0.60
N PHE A 24 -20.07 5.25 1.51
CA PHE A 24 -19.77 5.73 2.86
C PHE A 24 -18.86 4.77 3.65
N LEU A 25 -19.13 3.47 3.60
CA LEU A 25 -18.28 2.46 4.26
C LEU A 25 -16.88 2.39 3.62
N ALA A 26 -16.77 2.56 2.30
CA ALA A 26 -15.47 2.63 1.62
C ALA A 26 -14.67 3.86 2.05
N GLU A 27 -15.33 5.01 2.24
CA GLU A 27 -14.74 6.22 2.80
C GLU A 27 -14.31 6.03 4.26
N GLU A 28 -15.16 5.47 5.11
CA GLU A 28 -14.84 5.18 6.51
C GLU A 28 -13.63 4.24 6.62
N MET A 29 -13.61 3.16 5.84
CA MET A 29 -12.46 2.26 5.75
C MET A 29 -11.20 2.94 5.22
N ALA A 30 -11.31 3.91 4.30
CA ALA A 30 -10.18 4.70 3.83
C ALA A 30 -9.61 5.61 4.93
N VAL A 31 -10.48 6.28 5.68
CA VAL A 31 -10.11 7.12 6.84
C VAL A 31 -9.43 6.27 7.91
N ASP A 32 -9.98 5.10 8.22
CA ASP A 32 -9.44 4.17 9.20
C ASP A 32 -8.04 3.67 8.83
N ARG A 33 -7.84 3.32 7.55
CA ARG A 33 -6.52 2.96 7.01
C ARG A 33 -5.54 4.13 7.10
N MET A 34 -6.00 5.34 6.83
CA MET A 34 -5.19 6.55 6.97
C MET A 34 -4.76 6.80 8.42
N ILE A 35 -5.67 6.67 9.39
CA ILE A 35 -5.37 6.84 10.82
C ILE A 35 -4.36 5.79 11.29
N ARG A 36 -4.60 4.51 11.00
CA ARG A 36 -3.67 3.42 11.33
C ARG A 36 -2.30 3.63 10.69
N GLY A 37 -2.26 4.08 9.42
CA GLY A 37 -1.03 4.42 8.72
C GLY A 37 -0.25 5.55 9.40
N LYS A 38 -0.94 6.59 9.90
CA LYS A 38 -0.34 7.69 10.66
C LYS A 38 0.27 7.20 11.97
N GLN A 39 -0.46 6.37 12.72
CA GLN A 39 0.02 5.80 13.99
C GLN A 39 1.27 4.92 13.78
N GLN A 40 1.23 4.00 12.82
CA GLN A 40 2.38 3.15 12.49
C GLN A 40 3.60 3.98 12.05
N ARG A 41 3.38 5.06 11.30
CA ARG A 41 4.45 5.98 10.88
C ARG A 41 5.07 6.70 12.08
N ALA A 42 4.26 7.14 13.03
CA ALA A 42 4.73 7.80 14.26
C ALA A 42 5.54 6.83 15.13
N GLN A 43 5.04 5.63 15.37
CA GLN A 43 5.74 4.58 16.14
C GLN A 43 7.08 4.20 15.51
N LEU A 44 7.12 4.05 14.17
CA LEU A 44 8.38 3.76 13.48
C LEU A 44 9.38 4.91 13.63
N ARG A 45 8.92 6.16 13.51
CA ARG A 45 9.77 7.35 13.68
C ARG A 45 10.38 7.39 15.08
N GLU A 46 9.55 7.15 16.11
CA GLU A 46 9.99 7.11 17.51
C GLU A 46 11.05 6.01 17.72
N ARG A 47 10.81 4.81 17.21
CA ARG A 47 11.78 3.70 17.29
C ARG A 47 13.11 4.02 16.61
N LEU A 48 13.08 4.69 15.46
CA LEU A 48 14.30 5.10 14.75
C LEU A 48 15.06 6.20 15.51
N SER A 49 14.35 7.11 16.18
CA SER A 49 14.97 8.19 16.95
C SER A 49 15.77 7.74 18.18
N VAL A 50 15.63 6.47 18.59
CA VAL A 50 16.44 5.87 19.66
C VAL A 50 17.91 5.72 19.25
N SER A 51 18.18 5.48 17.96
CA SER A 51 19.53 5.18 17.45
C SER A 51 19.99 6.09 16.31
N MET A 52 19.16 7.04 15.89
CA MET A 52 19.43 7.94 14.77
C MET A 52 19.13 9.39 15.16
N THR A 53 19.88 10.33 14.59
CA THR A 53 19.55 11.75 14.70
C THR A 53 18.20 12.07 14.03
N PRO A 54 17.55 13.20 14.34
CA PRO A 54 16.32 13.61 13.67
C PRO A 54 16.46 13.69 12.15
N ARG A 55 17.60 14.19 11.65
CA ARG A 55 17.89 14.30 10.22
C ARG A 55 17.98 12.95 9.54
N GLU A 56 18.65 11.99 10.16
CA GLU A 56 18.77 10.61 9.66
C GLU A 56 17.44 9.88 9.71
N THR A 57 16.68 10.05 10.79
CA THR A 57 15.32 9.51 10.92
C THR A 57 14.43 10.03 9.78
N ASP A 58 14.45 11.35 9.52
CA ASP A 58 13.72 11.94 8.40
C ASP A 58 14.16 11.40 7.05
N ALA A 59 15.46 11.21 6.85
CA ALA A 59 16.00 10.62 5.63
C ALA A 59 15.53 9.16 5.46
N ALA A 60 15.59 8.35 6.51
CA ALA A 60 15.13 6.96 6.50
C ALA A 60 13.62 6.87 6.20
N MET A 61 12.82 7.75 6.80
CA MET A 61 11.38 7.79 6.55
C MET A 61 11.05 8.21 5.10
N ARG A 62 11.81 9.17 4.52
CA ARG A 62 11.67 9.53 3.10
C ARG A 62 12.04 8.37 2.18
N VAL A 63 13.14 7.66 2.47
CA VAL A 63 13.56 6.48 1.70
C VAL A 63 12.48 5.39 1.75
N ARG A 64 11.92 5.12 2.93
CA ARG A 64 10.80 4.19 3.11
C ARG A 64 9.59 4.57 2.24
N THR A 65 9.12 5.82 2.31
CA THR A 65 7.96 6.28 1.52
C THR A 65 8.25 6.15 0.03
N ARG A 66 9.39 6.67 -0.43
CA ARG A 66 9.80 6.59 -1.83
C ARG A 66 9.87 5.14 -2.34
N CYS A 67 10.36 4.21 -1.52
CA CYS A 67 10.41 2.80 -1.88
C CYS A 67 9.00 2.24 -2.11
N MET A 68 8.06 2.50 -1.20
CA MET A 68 6.69 2.00 -1.33
C MET A 68 5.99 2.62 -2.55
N ASP A 69 6.15 3.93 -2.79
CA ASP A 69 5.56 4.61 -3.94
C ASP A 69 6.08 4.05 -5.26
N LEU A 70 7.39 3.84 -5.37
CA LEU A 70 7.99 3.22 -6.56
C LEU A 70 7.48 1.81 -6.81
N LEU A 71 7.27 1.02 -5.75
CA LEU A 71 6.71 -0.33 -5.87
C LEU A 71 5.23 -0.30 -6.28
N LEU A 72 4.43 0.62 -5.73
CA LEU A 72 3.03 0.86 -6.15
C LEU A 72 2.93 1.21 -7.63
N PHE A 73 3.77 2.15 -8.09
CA PHE A 73 3.80 2.47 -9.51
C PHE A 73 4.33 1.32 -10.36
N ALA A 74 5.34 0.58 -9.89
CA ALA A 74 5.82 -0.59 -10.61
C ALA A 74 4.70 -1.63 -10.82
N VAL A 75 3.91 -1.92 -9.79
CA VAL A 75 2.79 -2.86 -9.89
C VAL A 75 1.67 -2.32 -10.78
N ALA A 76 1.32 -1.05 -10.67
CA ALA A 76 0.22 -0.46 -11.44
C ALA A 76 0.51 -0.36 -12.95
N TYR A 77 1.77 -0.16 -13.34
CA TYR A 77 2.15 0.16 -14.73
C TYR A 77 2.91 -0.96 -15.47
N ASN A 78 2.99 -2.15 -14.88
CA ASN A 78 3.68 -3.30 -15.48
C ASN A 78 2.82 -4.55 -15.37
N SER A 79 3.08 -5.52 -16.26
CA SER A 79 2.29 -6.75 -16.30
C SER A 79 2.59 -7.68 -15.13
N ARG A 80 3.85 -7.69 -14.65
CA ARG A 80 4.23 -8.54 -13.52
C ARG A 80 5.35 -7.90 -12.70
N VAL A 81 5.22 -8.01 -11.38
CA VAL A 81 6.26 -7.67 -10.41
C VAL A 81 6.34 -8.80 -9.40
N TRP A 82 7.54 -9.28 -9.11
CA TRP A 82 7.77 -10.38 -8.16
C TRP A 82 9.11 -10.19 -7.44
N VAL A 83 9.40 -11.05 -6.46
CA VAL A 83 10.70 -11.11 -5.79
C VAL A 83 11.47 -12.34 -6.27
N GLU A 84 12.70 -12.14 -6.73
CA GLU A 84 13.60 -13.18 -7.21
C GLU A 84 15.00 -12.97 -6.63
N GLY A 85 15.59 -14.02 -6.06
CA GLY A 85 16.93 -13.94 -5.45
C GLY A 85 17.06 -12.89 -4.32
N GLY A 86 15.95 -12.49 -3.72
CA GLY A 86 15.88 -11.43 -2.71
C GLY A 86 15.85 -10.01 -3.29
N ARG A 87 15.54 -9.84 -4.58
CA ARG A 87 15.39 -8.55 -5.26
C ARG A 87 14.05 -8.48 -5.97
N VAL A 88 13.53 -7.28 -6.19
CA VAL A 88 12.34 -7.06 -7.01
C VAL A 88 12.71 -7.20 -8.48
N ALA A 89 11.96 -8.04 -9.19
CA ALA A 89 12.02 -8.20 -10.63
C ALA A 89 10.71 -7.66 -11.23
N ILE A 90 10.80 -7.08 -12.43
CA ILE A 90 9.67 -6.42 -13.11
C ILE A 90 9.68 -6.84 -14.57
N ALA A 91 8.53 -7.27 -15.07
CA ALA A 91 8.27 -7.53 -16.49
C ALA A 91 7.14 -6.63 -16.98
N GLY A 92 7.27 -6.14 -18.22
CA GLY A 92 6.27 -5.27 -18.86
C GLY A 92 6.89 -4.06 -19.54
N THR A 93 6.03 -3.25 -20.15
CA THR A 93 6.39 -2.11 -21.01
C THR A 93 7.24 -1.06 -20.30
N ASN A 94 7.00 -0.82 -19.01
CA ASN A 94 7.72 0.19 -18.23
C ASN A 94 8.83 -0.40 -17.34
N SER A 95 9.14 -1.69 -17.48
CA SER A 95 10.03 -2.41 -16.56
C SER A 95 11.38 -1.73 -16.40
N ALA A 96 12.03 -1.35 -17.51
CA ALA A 96 13.33 -0.69 -17.49
C ALA A 96 13.33 0.67 -16.77
N LYS A 97 12.22 1.42 -16.79
CA LYS A 97 12.07 2.70 -16.08
C LYS A 97 12.03 2.46 -14.57
N TYR A 98 11.18 1.53 -14.14
CA TYR A 98 10.97 1.27 -12.71
C TYR A 98 12.11 0.47 -12.08
N LEU A 99 12.75 -0.44 -12.82
CA LEU A 99 13.97 -1.13 -12.36
C LEU A 99 15.11 -0.15 -12.09
N ARG A 100 15.35 0.81 -13.01
CA ARG A 100 16.35 1.88 -12.79
C ARG A 100 16.00 2.76 -11.59
N ALA A 101 14.74 3.13 -11.44
CA ALA A 101 14.32 3.95 -10.30
C ALA A 101 14.44 3.22 -8.95
N LEU A 102 14.19 1.90 -8.93
CA LEU A 102 14.30 1.05 -7.75
C LEU A 102 15.74 0.58 -7.47
N GLU A 103 16.66 0.68 -8.42
CA GLU A 103 18.01 0.11 -8.33
C GLU A 103 18.72 0.38 -7.00
N PRO A 104 18.78 1.60 -6.46
CA PRO A 104 19.46 1.86 -5.17
C PRO A 104 18.81 1.13 -3.99
N LEU A 105 17.50 0.88 -4.08
CA LEU A 105 16.70 0.21 -3.04
C LEU A 105 16.65 -1.30 -3.27
N ASN A 106 16.99 -1.75 -4.48
CA ASN A 106 16.96 -3.13 -4.91
C ASN A 106 18.31 -3.85 -4.77
N GLN A 107 19.35 -3.12 -4.36
CA GLN A 107 20.62 -3.70 -3.96
C GLN A 107 20.48 -4.45 -2.63
N ARG A 108 21.24 -5.55 -2.48
CA ARG A 108 21.31 -6.31 -1.23
C ARG A 108 22.40 -5.70 -0.37
N PHE A 109 22.07 -5.38 0.88
CA PHE A 109 23.06 -5.00 1.86
C PHE A 109 23.91 -6.21 2.28
N LYS A 110 25.16 -5.97 2.66
CA LYS A 110 26.07 -7.03 3.10
C LYS A 110 25.44 -7.79 4.28
N GLY A 111 25.40 -9.13 4.16
CA GLY A 111 24.80 -10.01 5.18
C GLY A 111 23.27 -10.13 5.12
N GLN A 112 22.59 -9.44 4.20
CA GLN A 112 21.13 -9.53 4.04
C GLN A 112 20.74 -10.45 2.87
N SER A 113 19.75 -11.31 3.11
CA SER A 113 19.19 -12.18 2.07
C SER A 113 18.31 -11.42 1.07
N ARG A 114 17.86 -10.21 1.43
CA ARG A 114 16.89 -9.41 0.68
C ARG A 114 17.30 -7.95 0.57
N SER A 115 16.89 -7.31 -0.51
CA SER A 115 16.96 -5.86 -0.69
C SER A 115 15.86 -5.15 0.09
N LEU A 116 16.00 -3.83 0.27
CA LEU A 116 14.96 -3.02 0.91
C LEU A 116 13.65 -3.04 0.09
N ALA A 117 13.77 -2.97 -1.23
CA ALA A 117 12.64 -3.10 -2.14
C ALA A 117 11.93 -4.45 -1.98
N ALA A 118 12.68 -5.56 -1.91
CA ALA A 118 12.10 -6.88 -1.71
C ALA A 118 11.45 -7.04 -0.33
N TYR A 119 11.98 -6.40 0.72
CA TYR A 119 11.36 -6.38 2.04
C TYR A 119 10.01 -5.65 2.03
N TYR A 120 9.94 -4.48 1.40
CA TYR A 120 8.70 -3.69 1.33
C TYR A 120 7.69 -4.26 0.34
N PHE A 121 8.12 -4.95 -0.72
CA PHE A 121 7.22 -5.60 -1.66
C PHE A 121 6.27 -6.57 -0.94
N ASP A 122 6.79 -7.46 -0.10
CA ASP A 122 5.96 -8.41 0.67
C ASP A 122 5.00 -7.73 1.65
N LYS A 123 5.34 -6.52 2.12
CA LYS A 123 4.51 -5.78 3.07
C LYS A 123 3.38 -5.02 2.39
N VAL A 124 3.64 -4.47 1.21
CA VAL A 124 2.66 -3.71 0.44
C VAL A 124 1.76 -4.65 -0.37
N PHE A 125 2.31 -5.78 -0.82
CA PHE A 125 1.63 -6.76 -1.67
C PHE A 125 1.70 -8.18 -1.08
N PRO A 126 1.13 -8.41 0.12
CA PRO A 126 1.17 -9.74 0.75
C PRO A 126 0.50 -10.82 -0.10
N GLU A 127 -0.50 -10.42 -0.91
CA GLU A 127 -1.30 -11.26 -1.82
C GLU A 127 -0.49 -11.75 -3.04
N VAL A 128 0.61 -11.08 -3.41
CA VAL A 128 1.37 -11.35 -4.65
C VAL A 128 2.43 -12.45 -4.45
N LYS A 129 2.43 -13.10 -3.28
CA LYS A 129 3.26 -14.27 -2.99
C LYS A 129 2.68 -15.53 -3.67
N GLN A 130 2.84 -15.64 -4.99
CA GLN A 130 2.57 -16.86 -5.75
C GLN A 130 3.80 -17.28 -6.54
#